data_AF-A0A971S1M7-F1
#
_entry.id   AF-A0A971S1M7-F1
#
_cell.length_a   1.000
_cell.length_b   1.000
_cell.length_c   1.000
_cell.angle_alpha   90.00
_cell.angle_beta   90.00
_cell.angle_gamma   90.00
#
_symmetry.space_group_name_H-M   'P 1'
#
loop_
_entity.id
_entity.type
_entity.pdbx_description
1 polymer ?
#
loop_
_entity_poly.entity_id
_entity_poly.type
_entity_poly.pdbx_seq_one_letter_code
_entity_poly.pdbx_strand_id
1 'polypeptide(L)'
;MGSTANPSGSVQYFNSNPDSKWVHVEDMFKQGTGGFWRLIHDNQIGYDAQCTDPLSAVATSYRPRSATVGGFWRNKIDGREYQNDKAWRYFDDIYIDNTFSRVVLANASAYEAASIVEPQIPSVWSDSSITVSVNLGMLPNTGTAYLFVFDANNNHNPTGYPVTIGGGGGGPLLSAPANLRIR
;
A
#
# COMPACT_ATOMS: atom_id res chain seq x y z
N MET A 1 20.07 -24.25 -22.37
CA MET A 1 18.68 -23.77 -22.22
C MET A 1 18.75 -22.51 -21.38
N GLY A 2 18.41 -21.37 -21.99
CA GLY A 2 18.80 -20.04 -21.55
C GLY A 2 18.21 -19.65 -20.19
N SER A 3 19.05 -19.04 -19.36
CA SER A 3 18.62 -18.34 -18.16
C SER A 3 17.70 -17.19 -18.56
N THR A 4 16.43 -17.26 -18.17
CA THR A 4 15.54 -16.11 -18.21
C THR A 4 16.11 -15.06 -17.26
N ALA A 5 16.50 -13.92 -17.81
CA ALA A 5 17.00 -12.78 -17.05
C ALA A 5 15.98 -12.42 -15.96
N ASN A 6 16.45 -12.40 -14.70
CA ASN A 6 15.76 -11.73 -13.61
C ASN A 6 15.59 -10.26 -14.03
N PRO A 7 14.38 -9.65 -13.98
CA PRO A 7 14.24 -8.23 -14.28
C PRO A 7 15.25 -7.44 -13.44
N SER A 8 15.95 -6.51 -14.10
CA SER A 8 17.04 -5.72 -13.56
C SER A 8 16.56 -4.64 -12.58
N GLY A 9 15.79 -5.04 -11.57
CA GLY A 9 15.32 -4.18 -10.49
C GLY A 9 16.30 -4.15 -9.33
N SER A 10 16.45 -3.00 -8.70
CA SER A 10 17.08 -2.86 -7.38
C SER A 10 16.16 -3.51 -6.34
N VAL A 11 16.45 -4.76 -5.95
CA VAL A 11 15.75 -5.44 -4.87
C VAL A 11 16.33 -4.98 -3.53
N GLN A 12 15.62 -4.11 -2.83
CA GLN A 12 15.86 -3.89 -1.41
C GLN A 12 14.97 -4.90 -0.68
N TYR A 13 15.53 -6.05 -0.32
CA TYR A 13 14.81 -6.93 0.61
C TYR A 13 14.65 -6.17 1.92
N PHE A 14 13.42 -5.83 2.29
CA PHE A 14 13.10 -5.36 3.63
C PHE A 14 13.32 -6.53 4.60
N ASN A 15 14.58 -6.81 4.93
CA ASN A 15 15.01 -7.93 5.78
C ASN A 15 14.64 -7.75 7.25
N SER A 16 13.97 -6.65 7.60
CA SER A 16 13.49 -6.39 8.96
C SER A 16 12.15 -5.70 8.88
N ASN A 17 11.08 -6.45 8.58
CA ASN A 17 9.79 -6.04 9.10
C ASN A 17 9.90 -6.23 10.62
N PRO A 18 9.82 -5.18 11.46
CA PRO A 18 9.83 -5.39 12.89
C PRO A 18 8.53 -6.12 13.22
N ASP A 19 8.62 -7.32 13.79
CA ASP A 19 7.47 -8.11 14.27
C ASP A 19 6.61 -7.40 15.35
N SER A 20 6.88 -6.11 15.60
CA SER A 20 6.36 -5.29 16.69
C SER A 20 5.75 -3.96 16.26
N LYS A 21 5.57 -3.69 14.95
CA LYS A 21 4.85 -2.49 14.49
C LYS A 21 3.92 -2.77 13.31
N TRP A 22 2.89 -1.95 13.18
CA TRP A 22 2.11 -1.85 11.94
C TRP A 22 3.00 -1.25 10.84
N VAL A 23 2.86 -1.79 9.62
CA VAL A 23 3.51 -1.30 8.40
C VAL A 23 2.44 -1.11 7.35
N HIS A 24 2.48 0.01 6.63
CA HIS A 24 1.65 0.20 5.45
C HIS A 24 2.35 -0.48 4.27
N VAL A 25 1.65 -1.38 3.58
CA VAL A 25 2.13 -2.00 2.33
C VAL A 25 1.22 -1.62 1.16
N GLU A 26 1.80 -1.09 0.08
CA GLU A 26 1.15 -0.88 -1.21
C GLU A 26 1.77 -1.81 -2.26
N ASP A 27 0.95 -2.63 -2.92
CA ASP A 27 1.35 -3.48 -4.04
C ASP A 27 0.70 -2.96 -5.32
N MET A 28 1.51 -2.44 -6.23
CA MET A 28 1.07 -1.78 -7.46
C MET A 28 1.50 -2.57 -8.68
N PHE A 29 0.55 -2.80 -9.59
CA PHE A 29 0.81 -3.57 -10.80
C PHE A 29 0.20 -2.92 -12.04
N LYS A 30 1.04 -2.69 -13.06
CA LYS A 30 0.65 -2.19 -14.39
C LYS A 30 1.18 -3.14 -15.46
N GLN A 31 0.30 -3.60 -16.35
CA GLN A 31 0.68 -4.40 -17.52
C GLN A 31 0.87 -3.53 -18.77
N GLY A 32 1.61 -4.05 -19.75
CA GLY A 32 1.74 -3.45 -21.08
C GLY A 32 2.87 -2.43 -21.18
N THR A 33 2.76 -1.51 -22.14
CA THR A 33 3.80 -0.50 -22.40
C THR A 33 4.01 0.38 -21.17
N GLY A 34 5.25 0.45 -20.68
CA GLY A 34 5.59 1.14 -19.44
C GLY A 34 4.99 0.48 -18.19
N GLY A 35 4.73 -0.83 -18.25
CA GLY A 35 4.26 -1.62 -17.13
C GLY A 35 5.33 -1.82 -16.06
N PHE A 36 4.89 -2.01 -14.83
CA PHE A 36 5.74 -2.19 -13.65
C PHE A 36 5.03 -3.03 -12.59
N TRP A 37 5.83 -3.66 -11.73
CA TRP A 37 5.41 -4.18 -10.44
C TRP A 37 6.21 -3.48 -9.36
N ARG A 38 5.52 -2.84 -8.43
CA ARG A 38 6.13 -2.07 -7.35
C ARG A 38 5.54 -2.45 -6.01
N LEU A 39 6.42 -2.74 -5.05
CA LEU A 39 6.07 -2.97 -3.65
C LEU A 39 6.64 -1.83 -2.81
N ILE A 40 5.76 -1.15 -2.07
CA ILE A 40 6.07 0.03 -1.27
C ILE A 40 5.74 -0.26 0.18
N HIS A 41 6.69 -0.04 1.09
CA HIS A 41 6.49 -0.15 2.53
C HIS A 41 6.74 1.22 3.17
N ASP A 42 5.80 1.72 4.00
CA ASP A 42 5.92 3.02 4.68
C ASP A 42 6.35 4.15 3.70
N ASN A 43 5.74 4.18 2.51
CA ASN A 43 6.05 5.10 1.39
C ASN A 43 7.50 5.02 0.85
N GLN A 44 8.19 3.89 1.04
CA GLN A 44 9.50 3.61 0.47
C GLN A 44 9.42 2.41 -0.48
N ILE A 45 10.00 2.55 -1.67
CA ILE A 45 10.06 1.47 -2.66
C ILE A 45 11.03 0.39 -2.20
N GLY A 46 10.54 -0.82 -1.94
CA GLY A 46 11.39 -2.00 -1.67
C GLY A 46 11.65 -2.86 -2.89
N TYR A 47 10.66 -2.90 -3.78
CA TYR A 47 10.75 -3.65 -5.01
C TYR A 47 10.20 -2.81 -6.16
N ASP A 48 10.95 -2.74 -7.25
CA ASP A 48 10.52 -2.13 -8.49
C ASP A 48 11.07 -2.94 -9.65
N ALA A 49 10.19 -3.49 -10.47
CA ALA A 49 10.55 -4.23 -11.66
C ALA A 49 9.70 -3.77 -12.84
N GLN A 50 10.35 -3.61 -13.99
CA GLN A 50 9.63 -3.35 -15.23
C GLN A 50 8.90 -4.61 -15.70
N CYS A 51 7.60 -4.47 -15.96
CA CYS A 51 6.75 -5.51 -16.53
C CYS A 51 6.41 -5.10 -17.97
N THR A 52 7.36 -5.26 -18.89
CA THR A 52 7.28 -4.71 -20.24
C THR A 52 6.49 -5.56 -21.24
N ASP A 53 6.03 -6.78 -20.89
CA ASP A 53 5.47 -7.69 -21.89
C ASP A 53 4.05 -7.28 -22.31
N PRO A 54 3.85 -6.82 -23.56
CA PRO A 54 2.54 -6.61 -24.11
C PRO A 54 2.07 -7.94 -24.71
N LEU A 55 1.37 -8.76 -23.92
CA LEU A 55 0.58 -9.87 -24.43
C LEU A 55 1.36 -10.96 -25.22
N SER A 56 2.68 -11.14 -25.04
CA SER A 56 3.34 -12.30 -25.65
C SER A 56 2.90 -13.59 -24.93
N ALA A 57 2.51 -14.60 -25.71
CA ALA A 57 1.88 -15.84 -25.24
C ALA A 57 2.75 -16.71 -24.29
N VAL A 58 3.95 -16.25 -23.92
CA VAL A 58 4.87 -16.89 -22.96
C VAL A 58 4.74 -16.27 -21.55
N ALA A 59 4.00 -15.15 -21.40
CA ALA A 59 3.72 -14.46 -20.13
C ALA A 59 2.58 -15.09 -19.32
N THR A 60 2.45 -16.41 -19.31
CA THR A 60 1.42 -17.11 -18.53
C THR A 60 1.66 -17.06 -17.01
N SER A 61 2.83 -16.59 -16.55
CA SER A 61 3.26 -16.73 -15.15
C SER A 61 3.13 -15.46 -14.29
N TYR A 62 2.97 -14.27 -14.87
CA TYR A 62 2.83 -13.00 -14.14
C TYR A 62 1.50 -12.31 -14.42
N ARG A 63 0.42 -13.10 -14.37
CA ARG A 63 -0.94 -12.57 -14.35
C ARG A 63 -1.44 -12.68 -12.92
N PRO A 64 -1.44 -11.60 -12.10
CA PRO A 64 -2.21 -11.62 -10.87
C PRO A 64 -3.68 -11.75 -11.27
N ARG A 65 -4.17 -12.99 -11.35
CA ARG A 65 -5.58 -13.32 -11.60
C ARG A 65 -6.40 -13.25 -10.31
N SER A 66 -5.73 -13.05 -9.19
CA SER A 66 -6.28 -12.97 -7.85
C SER A 66 -5.34 -12.12 -7.00
N ALA A 67 -5.91 -11.16 -6.27
CA ALA A 67 -5.27 -10.60 -5.10
C ALA A 67 -5.75 -11.43 -3.90
N THR A 68 -4.81 -12.03 -3.18
CA THR A 68 -5.12 -12.77 -1.94
C THR A 68 -4.46 -12.03 -0.79
N VAL A 69 -5.24 -11.65 0.20
CA VAL A 69 -4.70 -11.14 1.46
C VAL A 69 -4.49 -12.31 2.42
N GLY A 70 -3.27 -12.44 2.93
CA GLY A 70 -2.86 -13.59 3.72
C GLY A 70 -2.39 -14.79 2.90
N GLY A 71 -2.27 -15.95 3.54
CA GLY A 71 -1.79 -17.19 2.92
C GLY A 71 -0.97 -18.07 3.87
N PHE A 72 -0.31 -19.10 3.32
CA PHE A 72 0.59 -19.95 4.09
C PHE A 72 1.97 -19.30 4.24
N TRP A 73 2.51 -19.30 5.47
CA TRP A 73 3.93 -19.05 5.66
C TRP A 73 4.70 -20.31 5.25
N ARG A 74 5.43 -20.25 4.14
CA ARG A 74 6.35 -21.31 3.71
C ARG A 74 7.77 -20.86 4.00
N ASN A 75 8.44 -21.51 4.94
CA ASN A 75 9.87 -21.30 5.13
C ASN A 75 10.62 -22.45 4.46
N LYS A 76 11.56 -22.14 3.56
CA LYS A 76 12.46 -23.14 3.01
C LYS A 76 13.82 -22.98 3.69
N ILE A 77 14.15 -23.92 4.56
CA ILE A 77 15.48 -24.00 5.18
C ILE A 77 16.12 -25.28 4.66
N ASP A 78 17.31 -25.17 4.06
CA ASP A 78 18.06 -26.30 3.49
C ASP A 78 17.23 -27.20 2.54
N GLY A 79 16.41 -26.58 1.69
CA GLY A 79 15.60 -27.28 0.69
C GLY A 79 14.39 -28.04 1.26
N ARG A 80 14.16 -28.01 2.58
CA ARG A 80 12.97 -28.58 3.23
C ARG A 80 11.95 -27.49 3.53
N GLU A 81 10.68 -27.78 3.25
CA GLU A 81 9.56 -26.89 3.55
C GLU A 81 9.14 -27.10 5.00
N TYR A 82 9.32 -26.05 5.82
CA TYR A 82 8.85 -26.01 7.19
C TYR A 82 7.54 -25.22 7.22
N GLN A 83 6.48 -25.90 7.67
CA GLN A 83 5.24 -25.23 8.04
C GLN A 83 5.43 -24.66 9.44
N ASN A 84 5.23 -23.35 9.58
CA ASN A 84 5.14 -22.72 10.90
C ASN A 84 3.67 -22.50 11.21
N ASP A 85 3.09 -23.41 12.01
CA ASP A 85 1.71 -23.36 12.48
C ASP A 85 1.48 -22.28 13.57
N LYS A 86 2.53 -21.56 13.96
CA LYS A 86 2.51 -20.48 14.96
C LYS A 86 2.79 -19.10 14.37
N ALA A 87 2.86 -18.99 13.05
CA ALA A 87 3.06 -17.72 12.37
C ALA A 87 1.72 -16.97 12.25
N TRP A 88 1.51 -15.97 13.12
CA TRP A 88 0.36 -15.08 13.05
C TRP A 88 0.68 -13.84 12.21
N ARG A 89 -0.26 -13.41 11.38
CA ARG A 89 -0.19 -12.16 10.62
C ARG A 89 -1.49 -11.41 10.82
N TYR A 90 -1.38 -10.16 11.20
CA TYR A 90 -2.51 -9.25 11.36
C TYR A 90 -2.56 -8.31 10.17
N PHE A 91 -3.78 -8.04 9.71
CA PHE A 91 -4.06 -7.14 8.61
C PHE A 91 -5.16 -6.20 9.07
N ASP A 92 -5.06 -4.94 8.65
CA ASP A 92 -6.09 -3.93 8.84
C ASP A 92 -6.14 -3.04 7.60
N ASP A 93 -7.24 -2.33 7.41
CA ASP A 93 -7.43 -1.33 6.34
C ASP A 93 -7.09 -1.82 4.91
N ILE A 94 -7.52 -3.04 4.57
CA ILE A 94 -7.31 -3.61 3.23
C ILE A 94 -8.15 -2.86 2.20
N TYR A 95 -7.47 -2.26 1.23
CA TYR A 95 -8.08 -1.64 0.04
C TYR A 95 -7.53 -2.28 -1.24
N ILE A 96 -8.43 -2.64 -2.17
CA ILE A 96 -8.07 -3.21 -3.48
C ILE A 96 -8.88 -2.50 -4.55
N ASP A 97 -8.19 -2.00 -5.57
CA ASP A 97 -8.76 -1.30 -6.72
C ASP A 97 -8.14 -1.84 -8.02
N ASN A 98 -8.77 -1.57 -9.15
CA ASN A 98 -8.26 -1.85 -10.49
C ASN A 98 -7.70 -0.60 -11.20
N THR A 99 -7.72 0.55 -10.54
CA THR A 99 -7.05 1.79 -10.99
C THR A 99 -6.03 2.30 -9.98
N PHE A 100 -5.14 3.20 -10.41
CA PHE A 100 -4.27 3.93 -9.50
C PHE A 100 -4.94 5.15 -8.85
N SER A 101 -6.21 5.42 -9.19
CA SER A 101 -6.95 6.53 -8.62
C SER A 101 -7.15 6.31 -7.13
N ARG A 102 -6.59 7.20 -6.32
CA ARG A 102 -6.69 7.12 -4.85
C ARG A 102 -6.51 8.48 -4.21
N VAL A 103 -7.05 8.64 -3.02
CA VAL A 103 -6.83 9.81 -2.17
C VAL A 103 -5.98 9.36 -0.99
N VAL A 104 -4.98 10.16 -0.63
CA VAL A 104 -4.15 9.91 0.55
C VAL A 104 -3.95 11.18 1.36
N LEU A 105 -3.78 11.01 2.67
CA LEU A 105 -3.24 12.03 3.56
C LEU A 105 -1.79 11.68 3.89
N ALA A 106 -0.89 12.66 3.87
CA ALA A 106 0.51 12.46 4.15
C ALA A 106 1.05 13.47 5.18
N ASN A 107 2.15 13.15 5.85
CA ASN A 107 2.78 14.01 6.84
C ASN A 107 3.72 15.09 6.24
N ALA A 108 3.90 15.13 4.92
CA ALA A 108 4.73 16.10 4.21
C ALA A 108 4.02 16.68 2.99
N SER A 109 4.34 17.93 2.65
CA SER A 109 3.77 18.63 1.48
C SER A 109 4.31 18.15 0.14
N ALA A 110 5.46 17.45 0.15
CA ALA A 110 5.99 16.73 -0.99
C ALA A 110 5.80 15.22 -0.74
N TYR A 111 5.08 14.54 -1.63
CA TYR A 111 4.72 13.13 -1.47
C TYR A 111 5.95 12.22 -1.28
N GLU A 112 6.98 12.42 -2.10
CA GLU A 112 8.22 11.64 -2.07
C GLU A 112 9.04 11.83 -0.78
N ALA A 113 8.78 12.89 -0.01
CA ALA A 113 9.42 13.14 1.28
C ALA A 113 8.58 12.67 2.48
N ALA A 114 7.35 12.18 2.24
CA ALA A 114 6.47 11.72 3.30
C ALA A 114 6.94 10.37 3.86
N SER A 115 6.91 10.24 5.18
CA SER A 115 7.20 8.99 5.89
C SER A 115 5.94 8.33 6.48
N ILE A 116 4.81 9.04 6.42
CA ILE A 116 3.49 8.52 6.78
C ILE A 116 2.53 8.91 5.67
N VAL A 117 1.88 7.92 5.06
CA VAL A 117 0.88 8.08 4.00
C VAL A 117 -0.29 7.17 4.35
N GLU A 118 -1.49 7.74 4.40
CA GLU A 118 -2.70 7.05 4.83
C GLU A 118 -3.78 7.13 3.74
N PRO A 119 -4.24 6.01 3.17
CA PRO A 119 -5.28 5.99 2.16
C PRO A 119 -6.62 6.44 2.74
N GLN A 120 -7.33 7.27 1.98
CA GLN A 120 -8.67 7.72 2.31
C GLN A 120 -9.63 7.00 1.37
N ILE A 121 -10.50 6.15 1.93
CA ILE A 121 -11.42 5.34 1.12
C ILE A 121 -12.47 6.27 0.48
N PRO A 122 -12.51 6.43 -0.85
CA PRO A 122 -13.52 7.26 -1.49
C PRO A 122 -14.89 6.59 -1.43
N SER A 123 -15.90 7.33 -0.99
CA SER A 123 -17.30 6.90 -1.06
C SER A 123 -18.03 7.46 -2.29
N VAL A 124 -17.52 8.56 -2.87
CA VAL A 124 -17.99 9.17 -4.11
C VAL A 124 -16.79 9.71 -4.87
N TRP A 125 -16.75 9.47 -6.18
CA TRP A 125 -15.74 10.03 -7.09
C TRP A 125 -16.41 10.55 -8.35
N SER A 126 -16.13 11.81 -8.70
CA SER A 126 -16.52 12.45 -9.95
C SER A 126 -15.42 13.39 -10.42
N ASP A 127 -15.55 13.91 -11.64
CA ASP A 127 -14.59 14.85 -12.21
C ASP A 127 -14.44 16.14 -11.40
N SER A 128 -15.47 16.52 -10.63
CA SER A 128 -15.52 17.77 -9.86
C SER A 128 -15.49 17.62 -8.35
N SER A 129 -15.68 16.40 -7.83
CA SER A 129 -15.76 16.16 -6.39
C SER A 129 -15.40 14.74 -6.01
N ILE A 130 -14.71 14.62 -4.88
CA ILE A 130 -14.39 13.35 -4.24
C ILE A 130 -14.84 13.45 -2.79
N THR A 131 -15.59 12.45 -2.32
CA THR A 131 -15.95 12.31 -0.91
C THR A 131 -15.18 11.12 -0.35
N VAL A 132 -14.55 11.29 0.80
CA VAL A 132 -13.76 10.25 1.45
C VAL A 132 -14.17 10.08 2.91
N SER A 133 -13.98 8.88 3.44
CA SER A 133 -13.93 8.65 4.89
C SER A 133 -12.53 8.96 5.39
N VAL A 134 -12.41 9.85 6.38
CA VAL A 134 -11.10 10.23 6.93
C VAL A 134 -10.51 9.07 7.72
N ASN A 135 -9.38 8.55 7.26
CA ASN A 135 -8.52 7.62 7.99
C ASN A 135 -7.24 8.35 8.39
N LEU A 136 -7.02 8.53 9.69
CA LEU A 136 -5.77 9.14 10.15
C LEU A 136 -4.64 8.12 10.31
N GLY A 137 -4.92 6.82 10.43
CA GLY A 137 -3.90 5.80 10.68
C GLY A 137 -2.83 6.25 11.69
N MET A 138 -1.58 6.36 11.23
CA MET A 138 -0.42 6.82 12.01
C MET A 138 -0.22 8.35 12.01
N LEU A 139 -1.01 9.12 11.26
CA LEU A 139 -0.96 10.58 11.28
C LEU A 139 -1.38 11.14 12.64
N PRO A 140 -0.78 12.26 13.09
CA PRO A 140 -1.21 12.93 14.31
C PRO A 140 -2.70 13.33 14.26
N ASN A 141 -3.39 13.17 15.40
CA ASN A 141 -4.79 13.57 15.57
C ASN A 141 -5.01 15.10 15.67
N THR A 142 -3.94 15.88 15.53
CA THR A 142 -3.95 17.35 15.52
C THR A 142 -2.83 17.86 14.60
N GLY A 143 -2.96 19.08 14.09
CA GLY A 143 -1.93 19.73 13.27
C GLY A 143 -2.31 19.77 11.79
N THR A 144 -1.34 19.58 10.90
CA THR A 144 -1.55 19.66 9.45
C THR A 144 -1.14 18.35 8.79
N ALA A 145 -2.05 17.76 8.02
CA ALA A 145 -1.76 16.72 7.04
C ALA A 145 -1.84 17.32 5.63
N TYR A 146 -1.34 16.61 4.64
CA TYR A 146 -1.34 17.05 3.25
C TYR A 146 -2.10 16.06 2.38
N LEU A 147 -3.13 16.57 1.70
CA LEU A 147 -3.98 15.79 0.81
C LEU A 147 -3.33 15.66 -0.56
N PHE A 148 -3.28 14.42 -1.04
CA PHE A 148 -2.93 14.10 -2.42
C PHE A 148 -4.04 13.30 -3.08
N VAL A 149 -4.31 13.63 -4.34
CA VAL A 149 -5.27 12.93 -5.20
C VAL A 149 -4.49 12.38 -6.39
N PHE A 150 -4.53 11.07 -6.56
CA PHE A 150 -3.91 10.36 -7.67
C PHE A 150 -4.94 10.10 -8.77
N ASP A 151 -4.52 10.28 -10.02
CA ASP A 151 -5.29 9.89 -11.20
C ASP A 151 -5.06 8.42 -11.58
N ALA A 152 -5.78 7.94 -12.60
CA ALA A 152 -5.65 6.56 -13.08
C ALA A 152 -4.29 6.25 -13.72
N ASN A 153 -3.50 7.28 -14.05
CA ASN A 153 -2.14 7.15 -14.57
C ASN A 153 -1.08 7.21 -13.46
N ASN A 154 -1.50 7.23 -12.19
CA ASN A 154 -0.64 7.37 -11.01
C ASN A 154 0.07 8.73 -10.90
N ASN A 155 -0.46 9.79 -11.52
CA ASN A 155 0.00 11.15 -11.28
C ASN A 155 -0.78 11.75 -10.10
N HIS A 156 -0.13 12.60 -9.32
CA HIS A 156 -0.77 13.35 -8.23
C HIS A 156 -0.48 14.84 -8.33
N ASN A 157 -1.20 15.64 -7.54
CA ASN A 157 -0.90 17.06 -7.38
C ASN A 157 0.58 17.26 -6.93
N PRO A 158 1.34 18.18 -7.56
CA PRO A 158 2.77 18.35 -7.27
C PRO A 158 3.09 18.76 -5.83
N THR A 159 2.15 19.45 -5.18
CA THR A 159 2.25 19.87 -3.78
C THR A 159 0.96 19.49 -3.08
N GLY A 160 1.07 18.86 -1.91
CA GLY A 160 -0.06 18.43 -1.11
C GLY A 160 -0.90 19.61 -0.62
N TYR A 161 -2.22 19.46 -0.66
CA TYR A 161 -3.14 20.47 -0.16
C TYR A 161 -3.21 20.39 1.39
N PRO A 162 -2.91 21.46 2.14
CA PRO A 162 -2.88 21.39 3.60
C PRO A 162 -4.28 21.21 4.19
N VAL A 163 -4.42 20.25 5.10
CA VAL A 163 -5.65 19.93 5.84
C VAL A 163 -5.37 20.04 7.33
N THR A 164 -6.10 20.91 8.03
CA THR A 164 -6.01 21.02 9.49
C THR A 164 -6.77 19.88 10.16
N ILE A 165 -6.07 19.11 10.98
CA ILE A 165 -6.61 18.04 11.81
C ILE A 165 -6.87 18.58 13.22
N GLY A 166 -8.01 18.22 13.82
CA GLY A 166 -8.38 18.61 15.18
C GLY A 166 -8.94 20.04 15.34
N GLY A 167 -9.27 20.72 14.24
CA GLY A 167 -9.71 22.12 14.23
C GLY A 167 -11.19 22.38 14.57
N GLY A 168 -12.01 21.37 14.86
CA GLY A 168 -13.44 21.57 15.11
C GLY A 168 -14.14 20.46 15.90
N GLY A 169 -14.56 20.78 17.12
CA GLY A 169 -15.71 20.21 17.86
C GLY A 169 -16.00 18.71 17.74
N GLY A 170 -15.06 17.84 18.13
CA GLY A 170 -15.36 16.42 18.34
C GLY A 170 -16.16 16.22 19.63
N GLY A 171 -17.36 15.67 19.53
CA GLY A 171 -18.10 15.11 20.67
C GLY A 171 -17.29 14.02 21.40
N PRO A 172 -17.79 13.48 22.52
CA PRO A 172 -17.02 12.60 23.38
C PRO A 172 -16.41 11.45 22.59
N LEU A 173 -15.10 11.27 22.76
CA LEU A 173 -14.37 10.12 22.26
C LEU A 173 -15.08 8.86 22.77
N LEU A 174 -15.61 8.05 21.85
CA LEU A 174 -16.05 6.71 22.21
C LEU A 174 -14.80 5.93 22.64
N SER A 175 -14.82 5.42 23.87
CA SER A 175 -13.75 4.57 24.36
C SER A 175 -13.66 3.32 23.49
N ALA A 176 -12.43 2.86 23.25
CA ALA A 176 -12.20 1.57 22.60
C ALA A 176 -13.05 0.48 23.30
N PRO A 177 -13.65 -0.47 22.56
CA PRO A 177 -14.50 -1.49 23.16
C PRO A 177 -13.75 -2.24 24.25
N ALA A 178 -14.27 -2.20 25.48
CA ALA A 178 -13.61 -2.78 26.66
C ALA A 178 -13.46 -4.33 26.62
N ASN A 179 -13.92 -4.98 25.55
CA ASN A 179 -13.95 -6.43 25.40
C ASN A 179 -13.41 -6.93 24.05
N LEU A 180 -12.63 -6.13 23.32
CA LEU A 180 -11.88 -6.67 22.18
C LEU A 180 -10.81 -7.64 22.71
N ARG A 181 -11.12 -8.93 22.67
CA ARG A 181 -10.18 -10.01 22.97
C ARG A 181 -9.68 -10.57 21.65
N ILE A 182 -8.49 -10.13 21.24
CA ILE A 182 -7.70 -10.86 20.25
C ILE A 182 -7.29 -12.16 20.96
N ARG A 183 -7.74 -13.30 20.45
CA ARG A 183 -7.39 -14.62 21.00
C ARG A 183 -6.06 -15.10 20.44
#